data_AF-A0A6P1A1B6-F1
#
_entry.id   AF-A0A6P1A1B6-F1
#
_cell.length_a   1.000
_cell.length_b   1.000
_cell.length_c   1.000
_cell.angle_alpha   90.00
_cell.angle_beta   90.00
_cell.angle_gamma   90.00
#
_symmetry.space_group_name_H-M   'P 1'
#
loop_
_entity.id
_entity.type
_entity.pdbx_description
1 polymer ?
#
loop_
_entity_poly.entity_id
_entity_poly.type
_entity_poly.pdbx_seq_one_letter_code
_entity_poly.pdbx_strand_id
1 'polypeptide(L)'
;MPEISTTPLTGKALLQKVKELSHLPRRETAKRCGYYTITKTDQTRVNLTDFYDAVLGAKGVPLDPEGTKDGRGREPTYRVSVHKNGQIVIGSTYTHAMGLEPGDEFEIKLGYKHIHLKQVDEESESEEVSTHKPKKATS
;
A
#
# COMPACT_ATOMS: atom_id res chain seq x y z
N MET A 1 -4.21 14.36 -39.27
CA MET A 1 -5.06 13.88 -38.16
C MET A 1 -4.14 13.33 -37.07
N PRO A 2 -4.18 13.79 -35.82
CA PRO A 2 -3.31 13.24 -34.78
C PRO A 2 -3.90 11.94 -34.21
N GLU A 3 -3.26 10.82 -34.54
CA GLU A 3 -3.54 9.47 -34.04
C GLU A 3 -3.39 9.44 -32.50
N ILE A 4 -4.51 9.43 -31.79
CA ILE A 4 -4.55 9.27 -30.33
C ILE A 4 -4.50 7.76 -30.08
N SER A 5 -3.40 7.23 -29.53
CA SER A 5 -3.33 5.79 -29.24
C SER A 5 -4.16 5.48 -28.00
N THR A 6 -5.16 4.62 -28.13
CA THR A 6 -5.96 4.13 -26.99
C THR A 6 -5.18 3.14 -26.13
N THR A 7 -4.12 2.52 -26.68
CA THR A 7 -3.22 1.63 -25.96
C THR A 7 -2.01 2.39 -25.41
N PRO A 8 -1.64 2.18 -24.12
CA PRO A 8 -0.44 2.79 -23.54
C PRO A 8 0.80 2.20 -24.19
N LEU A 9 1.60 3.05 -24.84
CA LEU A 9 2.90 2.67 -25.41
C LEU A 9 3.89 2.44 -24.28
N THR A 10 4.68 1.38 -24.31
CA THR A 10 5.70 1.11 -23.28
C THR A 10 7.09 0.90 -23.90
N GLY A 11 8.14 1.00 -23.09
CA GLY A 11 9.52 0.72 -23.52
C GLY A 11 10.02 1.66 -24.62
N LYS A 12 10.74 1.09 -25.60
CA LYS A 12 11.38 1.85 -26.69
C LYS A 12 10.37 2.63 -27.56
N ALA A 13 9.18 2.07 -27.79
CA ALA A 13 8.13 2.72 -28.58
C ALA A 13 7.61 4.01 -27.93
N LEU A 14 7.51 4.01 -26.59
CA LEU A 14 7.18 5.21 -25.83
C LEU A 14 8.28 6.27 -25.95
N LEU A 15 9.55 5.90 -25.80
CA LEU A 15 10.65 6.86 -25.90
C LEU A 15 10.72 7.53 -27.28
N GLN A 16 10.48 6.76 -28.35
CA GLN A 16 10.44 7.29 -29.70
C GLN A 16 9.31 8.32 -29.87
N LYS A 17 8.08 7.95 -29.50
CA LYS A 17 6.93 8.87 -29.55
C LYS A 17 7.11 10.10 -28.67
N VAL A 18 7.68 9.95 -27.47
CA VAL A 18 7.95 11.08 -26.57
C VAL A 18 8.99 12.03 -27.18
N LYS A 19 9.99 11.50 -27.89
CA LYS A 19 10.98 12.31 -28.60
C LYS A 19 10.36 13.06 -29.78
N GLU A 20 9.49 12.41 -30.55
CA GLU A 20 8.73 13.05 -31.64
C GLU A 20 7.78 14.15 -31.12
N LEU A 21 7.15 13.90 -29.98
CA LEU A 21 6.18 14.80 -29.34
C LEU A 21 6.81 15.69 -28.26
N SER A 22 8.14 15.87 -28.28
CA SER A 22 8.88 16.69 -27.30
C SER A 22 8.59 18.19 -27.43
N HIS A 23 8.05 18.60 -28.58
CA HIS A 23 7.59 19.96 -28.85
C HIS A 23 6.25 20.30 -28.17
N LEU A 24 5.53 19.30 -27.65
CA LEU A 24 4.22 19.46 -27.01
C LEU A 24 4.35 19.45 -25.48
N PRO A 25 3.36 20.01 -24.77
CA PRO A 25 3.29 19.90 -23.32
C PRO A 25 3.17 18.43 -22.91
N ARG A 26 3.87 18.05 -21.82
CA ARG A 26 3.92 16.66 -21.32
C ARG A 26 2.55 16.03 -21.13
N ARG A 27 1.54 16.81 -20.75
CA ARG A 27 0.14 16.36 -20.58
C ARG A 27 -0.49 15.90 -21.89
N GLU A 28 -0.18 16.58 -23.01
CA GLU A 28 -0.68 16.22 -24.33
C GLU A 28 0.09 15.04 -24.91
N THR A 29 1.42 15.00 -24.70
CA THR A 29 2.26 13.86 -25.04
C THR A 29 1.76 12.58 -24.34
N ALA A 30 1.50 12.64 -23.04
CA ALA A 30 0.95 11.52 -22.27
C ALA A 30 -0.40 11.05 -22.83
N LYS A 31 -1.30 11.98 -23.17
CA LYS A 31 -2.59 11.65 -23.80
C LYS A 31 -2.40 10.95 -25.16
N ARG A 32 -1.46 11.43 -25.99
CA ARG A 32 -1.13 10.81 -27.30
C ARG A 32 -0.38 9.48 -27.19
N CYS A 33 0.24 9.21 -26.04
CA CYS A 33 0.91 7.95 -25.73
C CYS A 33 -0.03 6.92 -25.07
N GLY A 34 -1.31 7.23 -24.88
CA GLY A 34 -2.31 6.32 -24.29
C GLY A 34 -2.43 6.37 -22.77
N TYR A 35 -1.85 7.37 -22.11
CA TYR A 35 -1.91 7.54 -20.65
C TYR A 35 -3.06 8.45 -20.23
N TYR A 36 -4.28 8.07 -20.60
CA TYR A 36 -5.48 8.77 -20.19
C TYR A 36 -6.61 7.79 -19.87
N THR A 37 -7.52 8.22 -19.01
CA THR A 37 -8.73 7.48 -18.66
C THR A 37 -9.93 8.37 -18.94
N ILE A 38 -10.92 7.82 -19.64
CA ILE A 38 -12.21 8.45 -19.85
C ILE A 38 -13.15 7.92 -18.76
N THR A 39 -13.67 8.81 -17.92
CA THR A 39 -14.67 8.42 -16.91
C THR A 39 -16.05 8.29 -17.56
N LYS A 40 -17.00 7.63 -16.87
CA LYS A 40 -18.40 7.53 -17.32
C LYS A 40 -19.10 8.89 -17.56
N THR A 41 -18.52 9.97 -17.05
CA THR A 41 -18.98 11.36 -17.21
C THR A 41 -18.30 12.08 -18.38
N ASP A 42 -17.63 11.34 -19.27
CA ASP A 42 -16.89 11.84 -20.43
C ASP A 42 -15.73 12.81 -20.10
N GLN A 43 -15.28 12.82 -18.84
CA GLN A 43 -14.09 13.58 -18.44
C GLN A 43 -12.83 12.80 -18.78
N THR A 44 -11.98 13.38 -19.62
CA THR A 44 -10.63 12.88 -19.88
C THR A 44 -9.70 13.25 -18.73
N ARG A 45 -9.24 12.26 -17.97
CA ARG A 45 -8.16 12.42 -16.98
C ARG A 45 -6.86 11.86 -17.54
N VAL A 46 -5.78 12.62 -17.45
CA VAL A 46 -4.45 12.19 -17.93
C VAL A 46 -3.66 11.64 -16.75
N ASN A 47 -3.16 10.41 -16.87
CA ASN A 47 -2.35 9.78 -15.83
C ASN A 47 -0.87 10.09 -16.08
N LEU A 48 -0.42 11.23 -15.56
CA LEU A 48 0.98 11.65 -15.65
C LEU A 48 1.92 10.72 -14.88
N THR A 49 1.46 10.13 -13.77
CA THR A 49 2.26 9.19 -12.95
C THR A 49 2.63 7.96 -13.77
N ASP A 50 1.64 7.22 -14.26
CA ASP A 50 1.84 6.05 -15.13
C ASP A 50 2.73 6.36 -16.35
N PHE A 51 2.60 7.56 -16.92
CA PHE A 51 3.44 8.01 -18.04
C PHE A 51 4.90 8.16 -17.62
N TYR A 52 5.18 8.81 -16.49
CA TYR A 52 6.55 8.98 -16.02
C TYR A 52 7.20 7.66 -15.63
N ASP A 53 6.43 6.78 -14.98
CA ASP A 53 6.90 5.44 -14.63
C ASP A 53 7.26 4.68 -15.91
N ALA A 54 6.42 4.72 -16.94
CA ALA A 54 6.76 4.08 -18.20
C ALA A 54 7.99 4.70 -18.92
N VAL A 55 8.18 6.03 -18.84
CA VAL A 55 9.40 6.70 -19.35
C VAL A 55 10.64 6.24 -18.58
N LEU A 56 10.56 6.16 -17.27
CA LEU A 56 11.67 5.77 -16.38
C LEU A 56 12.02 4.30 -16.58
N GLY A 57 11.02 3.42 -16.62
CA GLY A 57 11.21 1.99 -16.91
C GLY A 57 11.77 1.77 -18.32
N ALA A 58 11.32 2.54 -19.32
CA ALA A 58 11.87 2.47 -20.67
C ALA A 58 13.35 2.92 -20.75
N LYS A 59 13.79 3.79 -19.83
CA LYS A 59 15.20 4.21 -19.70
C LYS A 59 16.06 3.21 -18.94
N GLY A 60 15.49 2.10 -18.47
CA GLY A 60 16.20 1.09 -17.70
C GLY A 60 16.44 1.48 -16.24
N VAL A 61 15.67 2.45 -15.72
CA VAL A 61 15.61 2.68 -14.27
C VAL A 61 14.82 1.50 -13.68
N PRO A 62 15.37 0.76 -12.71
CA PRO A 62 14.62 -0.29 -12.02
C PRO A 62 13.47 0.39 -11.26
N LEU A 63 12.29 0.34 -11.87
CA LEU A 63 11.04 0.56 -11.17
C LEU A 63 10.59 -0.83 -10.76
N ASP A 64 10.57 -1.10 -9.47
CA ASP A 64 10.05 -2.36 -8.94
C ASP A 64 8.63 -2.56 -9.48
N PRO A 65 8.39 -3.54 -10.38
CA PRO A 65 7.05 -3.82 -10.87
C PRO A 65 6.22 -4.57 -9.81
N GLU A 66 6.87 -5.07 -8.75
CA GLU A 66 6.25 -5.61 -7.53
C GLU A 66 5.88 -4.52 -6.52
N GLY A 67 6.13 -3.24 -6.83
CA GLY A 67 5.38 -2.14 -6.26
C GLY A 67 3.96 -2.24 -6.76
N THR A 68 3.17 -3.09 -6.10
CA THR A 68 1.73 -3.22 -6.23
C THR A 68 1.15 -1.83 -6.46
N LYS A 69 0.14 -1.71 -7.33
CA LYS A 69 -0.66 -0.49 -7.51
C LYS A 69 -1.45 -0.13 -6.23
N ASP A 70 -0.85 -0.26 -5.07
CA ASP A 70 -1.38 0.01 -3.75
C ASP A 70 -1.16 1.48 -3.46
N GLY A 71 -2.25 2.22 -3.73
CA GLY A 71 -2.26 3.66 -3.73
C GLY A 71 -1.75 4.25 -2.42
N ARG A 72 -0.80 5.19 -2.54
CA ARG A 72 -0.66 6.33 -1.63
C ARG A 72 -0.80 5.99 -0.14
N GLY A 73 -0.23 4.88 0.29
CA GLY A 73 -0.15 4.54 1.71
C GLY A 73 0.82 5.49 2.36
N ARG A 74 0.36 6.32 3.30
CA ARG A 74 1.25 6.91 4.29
C ARG A 74 2.00 5.76 4.95
N GLU A 75 3.30 5.93 5.18
CA GLU A 75 4.07 5.01 6.02
C GLU A 75 3.27 4.72 7.30
N PRO A 76 3.22 3.45 7.76
CA PRO A 76 2.51 3.11 8.96
C PRO A 76 3.10 3.93 10.12
N THR A 77 2.37 4.92 10.58
CA THR A 77 2.83 5.78 11.69
C THR A 77 2.88 5.03 13.03
N TYR A 78 2.49 3.75 13.06
CA TYR A 78 2.31 2.89 14.24
C TYR A 78 1.45 3.54 15.33
N ARG A 79 0.56 4.44 14.92
CA ARG A 79 -0.31 5.23 15.78
C ARG A 79 -1.72 5.19 15.22
N VAL A 80 -2.67 4.86 16.09
CA VAL A 80 -4.10 4.87 15.81
C VAL A 80 -4.79 5.71 16.89
N SER A 81 -5.77 6.51 16.47
CA SER A 81 -6.61 7.30 17.38
C SER A 81 -7.95 6.60 17.56
N VAL A 82 -8.54 6.72 18.75
CA VAL A 82 -9.91 6.25 18.99
C VAL A 82 -10.87 7.04 18.12
N HIS A 83 -11.69 6.35 17.34
CA HIS A 83 -12.70 6.96 16.49
C HIS A 83 -13.83 7.56 17.34
N LYS A 84 -14.65 8.45 16.75
CA LYS A 84 -15.80 9.07 17.45
C LYS A 84 -16.81 8.06 18.00
N ASN A 85 -16.83 6.85 17.44
CA ASN A 85 -17.66 5.72 17.88
C ASN A 85 -17.04 4.90 19.02
N GLY A 86 -15.86 5.27 19.53
CA GLY A 86 -15.16 4.57 20.60
C GLY A 86 -14.34 3.35 20.16
N GLN A 87 -14.21 3.09 18.86
CA GLN A 87 -13.47 1.94 18.34
C GLN A 87 -12.02 2.29 17.97
N ILE A 88 -11.14 1.30 18.07
CA ILE A 88 -9.77 1.34 17.55
C ILE A 88 -9.70 0.34 16.41
N VAL A 89 -9.37 0.82 15.20
CA VAL A 89 -9.29 -0.02 14.00
C VAL A 89 -7.82 -0.26 13.65
N ILE A 90 -7.43 -1.52 13.54
CA ILE A 90 -6.10 -1.91 13.05
C ILE A 90 -6.18 -1.96 11.52
N GLY A 91 -5.33 -1.18 10.85
CA GLY A 91 -5.26 -1.17 9.38
C GLY A 91 -4.65 -2.45 8.81
N SER A 92 -5.02 -2.79 7.57
CA SER A 92 -4.56 -3.99 6.87
C SER A 92 -3.03 -4.08 6.71
N THR A 93 -2.33 -2.94 6.74
CA THR A 93 -0.86 -2.90 6.69
C THR A 93 -0.22 -3.62 7.88
N TYR A 94 -0.82 -3.52 9.07
CA TYR A 94 -0.29 -4.19 10.26
C TYR A 94 -0.65 -5.67 10.27
N THR A 95 -1.86 -6.04 9.85
CA THR A 95 -2.28 -7.44 9.79
C THR A 95 -1.49 -8.20 8.71
N HIS A 96 -1.21 -7.59 7.56
CA HIS A 96 -0.33 -8.18 6.54
C HIS A 96 1.13 -8.29 7.01
N ALA A 97 1.65 -7.28 7.71
CA ALA A 97 3.01 -7.34 8.28
C ALA A 97 3.16 -8.44 9.34
N MET A 98 2.07 -8.78 10.03
CA MET A 98 1.98 -9.90 10.98
C MET A 98 1.64 -11.24 10.30
N GLY A 99 1.31 -11.25 9.00
CA GLY A 99 0.95 -12.46 8.27
C GLY A 99 -0.42 -13.05 8.65
N LEU A 100 -1.33 -12.23 9.18
CA LEU A 100 -2.64 -12.68 9.63
C LEU A 100 -3.60 -12.92 8.46
N GLU A 101 -4.41 -13.96 8.60
CA GLU A 101 -5.39 -14.39 7.61
C GLU A 101 -6.83 -14.12 8.07
N PRO A 102 -7.79 -13.99 7.14
CA PRO A 102 -9.21 -13.86 7.49
C PRO A 102 -9.70 -15.14 8.19
N GLY A 103 -9.97 -15.04 9.48
CA GLY A 103 -10.34 -16.19 10.32
C GLY A 103 -9.59 -16.23 11.64
N ASP A 104 -8.44 -15.54 11.72
CA ASP A 104 -7.66 -15.47 12.96
C ASP A 104 -8.42 -14.73 14.06
N GLU A 105 -8.54 -15.38 15.21
CA GLU A 105 -9.19 -14.83 16.40
C GLU A 105 -8.16 -14.36 17.45
N PHE A 106 -8.52 -13.31 18.18
CA PHE A 106 -7.68 -12.75 19.24
C PHE A 106 -8.45 -12.61 20.54
N GLU A 107 -7.87 -13.12 21.63
CA GLU A 107 -8.34 -12.86 22.98
C GLU A 107 -7.91 -11.45 23.41
N ILE A 108 -8.87 -10.63 23.83
CA ILE A 108 -8.64 -9.26 24.30
C ILE A 108 -8.46 -9.26 25.82
N LYS A 109 -7.25 -8.97 26.29
CA LYS A 109 -6.94 -8.76 27.71
C LYS A 109 -6.72 -7.29 28.02
N LEU A 110 -7.52 -6.75 28.94
CA LEU A 110 -7.44 -5.36 29.38
C LEU A 110 -6.46 -5.22 30.56
N GLY A 111 -5.48 -4.34 30.43
CA GLY A 111 -4.61 -3.89 31.53
C GLY A 111 -4.90 -2.46 31.96
N TYR A 112 -4.19 -1.94 32.97
CA TYR A 112 -4.39 -0.61 33.56
C TYR A 112 -4.09 0.59 32.62
N LYS A 113 -3.78 0.35 31.34
CA LYS A 113 -3.56 1.35 30.26
C LYS A 113 -3.21 0.72 28.90
N HIS A 114 -3.22 -0.60 28.79
CA HIS A 114 -2.81 -1.34 27.60
C HIS A 114 -3.88 -2.38 27.27
N ILE A 115 -4.07 -2.61 25.98
CA ILE A 115 -4.88 -3.71 25.46
C ILE A 115 -3.90 -4.73 24.92
N HIS A 116 -3.91 -5.94 25.46
CA HIS A 116 -3.16 -7.06 24.93
C HIS A 116 -4.08 -7.90 24.05
N LEU A 117 -3.67 -8.10 22.81
CA LEU A 117 -4.28 -9.05 21.89
C LEU A 117 -3.41 -10.31 21.89
N LYS A 118 -3.99 -11.45 22.23
CA LYS A 118 -3.33 -12.76 22.12
C LYS A 118 -4.02 -13.55 21.03
N GLN A 119 -3.27 -14.00 20.03
CA GLN A 119 -3.80 -14.89 19.01
C GLN A 119 -4.25 -16.18 19.67
N VAL A 120 -5.46 -16.61 19.35
CA VAL A 120 -6.00 -17.90 19.81
C VAL A 120 -5.78 -18.86 18.65
N ASP A 121 -4.68 -19.59 18.68
CA ASP A 121 -4.50 -20.73 17.77
C ASP A 121 -5.38 -21.87 18.28
N GLU A 122 -6.14 -22.52 17.39
CA GLU A 122 -7.04 -23.65 17.72
C GLU A 122 -6.31 -24.88 18.33
N GLU A 123 -5.00 -24.80 18.59
CA GLU A 123 -4.16 -25.94 18.98
C GLU A 123 -3.23 -25.73 20.20
N SER A 124 -3.42 -24.71 21.05
CA SER A 124 -2.56 -24.55 22.25
C SER A 124 -3.30 -24.41 23.59
N GLU A 125 -3.88 -25.54 24.02
CA GLU A 125 -4.04 -25.84 25.44
C GLU A 125 -2.69 -26.36 26.00
N SER A 126 -1.75 -25.48 26.39
CA SER A 126 -0.69 -25.81 27.38
C SER A 126 0.22 -24.63 27.74
N GLU A 127 0.04 -24.17 28.98
CA GLU A 127 1.04 -23.69 29.96
C GLU A 127 2.10 -22.62 29.58
N GLU A 128 2.02 -21.45 30.23
CA GLU A 128 3.21 -20.94 30.94
C GLU A 128 2.87 -20.39 32.32
N VAL A 129 3.57 -21.00 33.25
CA VAL A 129 3.64 -20.90 34.71
C VAL A 129 4.21 -19.53 35.14
N SER A 130 3.58 -18.87 36.12
CA SER A 130 4.27 -17.86 36.94
C SER A 130 4.39 -18.35 38.39
N THR A 131 5.33 -19.27 38.61
CA THR A 131 5.86 -19.58 39.95
C THR A 131 6.62 -18.35 40.45
N HIS A 132 6.01 -17.63 41.39
CA HIS A 132 6.65 -16.56 42.13
C HIS A 132 7.12 -17.07 43.51
N LYS A 133 8.44 -17.30 43.67
CA LYS A 133 9.15 -17.22 44.97
C LYS A 133 10.67 -17.45 44.74
N PRO A 134 11.56 -17.06 45.67
CA PRO A 134 11.48 -16.03 46.72
C PRO A 134 12.67 -15.03 46.66
N LYS A 135 12.54 -13.82 47.21
CA LYS A 135 13.71 -13.03 47.66
C LYS A 135 13.77 -13.07 49.19
N LYS A 136 14.81 -13.71 49.70
CA LYS A 136 15.20 -13.77 51.11
C LYS A 136 16.25 -12.69 51.40
N ALA A 137 16.30 -12.27 52.67
CA ALA A 137 17.25 -11.37 53.35
C ALA A 137 16.87 -9.88 53.27
N THR A 138 16.69 -9.15 54.37
CA THR A 138 17.54 -9.09 55.57
C THR A 138 16.78 -8.49 56.77
N SER A 139 16.95 -9.10 57.95
CA SER A 139 17.16 -8.46 59.26
C SER A 139 17.63 -9.53 60.24
#